data_AF-A0A6J4YA40-F1
#
_entry.id   AF-A0A6J4YA40-F1
#
_cell.length_a   1.000
_cell.length_b   1.000
_cell.length_c   1.000
_cell.angle_alpha   90.00
_cell.angle_beta   90.00
_cell.angle_gamma   90.00
#
_symmetry.space_group_name_H-M   'P 1'
#
loop_
_entity.id
_entity.type
_entity.pdbx_description
1 polymer ?
#
loop_
_entity_poly.entity_id
_entity_poly.type
_entity_poly.pdbx_seq_one_letter_code
_entity_poly.pdbx_strand_id
1 'polypeptide(L)'
;KDQALGWDHAGTLNLNIQYGKMSMALFAQAASFMMRSRIGLPAAQWDAQHLAKDFFRALEGDIRVKGDTIIVTYYNAPNADRMRSHYENLPDKLAAEGIQPTVPWLYDY
;
A
#
# COMPACT_ATOMS: atom_id res chain seq x y z
N LYS A 1 44.29 -9.28 20.09
CA LYS A 1 44.07 -8.30 18.99
C LYS A 1 42.62 -8.52 18.56
N ASP A 2 41.65 -8.19 19.42
CA ASP A 2 40.30 -8.77 19.30
C ASP A 2 39.24 -7.75 19.70
N GLN A 3 38.86 -6.89 18.76
CA GLN A 3 37.60 -6.15 18.76
C GLN A 3 37.46 -5.42 17.42
N ALA A 4 37.03 -6.14 16.37
CA ALA A 4 36.63 -5.53 15.11
C ALA A 4 35.56 -6.31 14.33
N LEU A 5 34.86 -7.25 14.99
CA LEU A 5 33.71 -7.96 14.39
C LEU A 5 32.42 -7.27 14.85
N GLY A 6 32.09 -6.13 14.25
CA GLY A 6 30.79 -5.49 14.48
C GLY A 6 30.69 -4.01 14.08
N TRP A 7 31.80 -3.29 14.01
CA TRP A 7 31.78 -1.85 13.73
C TRP A 7 31.75 -1.50 12.24
N ASP A 8 32.21 -2.39 11.35
CA ASP A 8 32.25 -2.15 9.90
C ASP A 8 30.93 -2.45 9.17
N HIS A 9 29.95 -3.07 9.85
CA HIS A 9 28.63 -3.42 9.27
C HIS A 9 27.44 -2.76 10.01
N ALA A 10 27.65 -2.24 11.22
CA ALA A 10 26.59 -1.55 11.96
C ALA A 10 26.15 -0.24 11.29
N GLY A 11 27.09 0.50 10.68
CA GLY A 11 26.79 1.72 9.93
C GLY A 11 26.01 1.46 8.63
N THR A 12 26.33 0.39 7.90
CA THR A 12 25.66 0.01 6.65
C THR A 12 24.29 -0.60 6.88
N LEU A 13 24.09 -1.39 7.94
CA LEU A 13 22.75 -1.85 8.33
C LEU A 13 21.82 -0.67 8.68
N ASN A 14 22.33 0.35 9.37
CA ASN A 14 21.53 1.54 9.67
C ASN A 14 21.18 2.33 8.38
N LEU A 15 22.13 2.45 7.45
CA LEU A 15 21.88 3.05 6.13
C LEU A 15 20.82 2.27 5.33
N ASN A 16 20.88 0.93 5.30
CA ASN A 16 19.88 0.10 4.62
C ASN A 16 18.49 0.22 5.25
N ILE A 17 18.42 0.31 6.59
CA ILE A 17 17.16 0.54 7.31
C ILE A 17 16.60 1.93 6.99
N GLN A 18 17.45 2.97 6.99
CA GLN A 18 17.03 4.32 6.65
C GLN A 18 16.58 4.41 5.18
N TYR A 19 17.32 3.80 4.27
CA TYR A 19 16.97 3.72 2.86
C TYR A 19 15.62 3.00 2.68
N GLY A 20 15.45 1.82 3.29
CA GLY A 20 14.19 1.07 3.25
C GLY A 20 13.01 1.88 3.81
N LYS A 21 13.22 2.61 4.91
CA LYS A 21 12.20 3.52 5.47
C LYS A 21 11.84 4.64 4.50
N MET A 22 12.83 5.29 3.87
CA MET A 22 12.60 6.36 2.91
C MET A 22 11.88 5.84 1.65
N SER A 23 12.31 4.70 1.11
CA SER A 23 11.65 4.05 -0.04
C SER A 23 10.21 3.68 0.28
N MET A 24 9.94 3.10 1.46
CA MET A 24 8.58 2.78 1.89
C MET A 24 7.72 4.03 2.08
N ALA A 25 8.28 5.11 2.62
CA ALA A 25 7.58 6.39 2.73
C ALA A 25 7.19 6.95 1.36
N LEU A 26 8.09 6.85 0.36
CA LEU A 26 7.79 7.26 -1.02
C LEU A 26 6.70 6.39 -1.65
N PHE A 27 6.74 5.07 -1.44
CA PHE A 27 5.66 4.19 -1.90
C PHE A 27 4.32 4.53 -1.24
N ALA A 28 4.29 4.76 0.07
CA ALA A 28 3.09 5.14 0.80
C ALA A 28 2.55 6.50 0.31
N GLN A 29 3.43 7.47 0.04
CA GLN A 29 3.06 8.77 -0.50
C GLN A 29 2.45 8.63 -1.91
N ALA A 30 3.11 7.87 -2.79
CA ALA A 30 2.62 7.64 -4.16
C ALA A 30 1.27 6.90 -4.15
N ALA A 31 1.14 5.83 -3.35
CA ALA A 31 -0.09 5.08 -3.19
C ALA A 31 -1.24 5.98 -2.68
N SER A 32 -0.98 6.78 -1.65
CA SER A 32 -1.96 7.71 -1.07
C SER A 32 -2.38 8.79 -2.08
N PHE A 33 -1.42 9.32 -2.85
CA PHE A 33 -1.68 10.31 -3.89
C PHE A 33 -2.56 9.74 -5.03
N MET A 34 -2.21 8.56 -5.53
CA MET A 34 -3.00 7.90 -6.57
C MET A 34 -4.41 7.54 -6.07
N MET A 35 -4.51 7.02 -4.85
CA MET A 35 -5.77 6.65 -4.21
C MET A 35 -6.70 7.86 -4.09
N ARG A 36 -6.24 8.98 -3.49
CA ARG A 36 -7.08 10.17 -3.34
C ARG A 36 -7.54 10.75 -4.68
N SER A 37 -6.71 10.62 -5.72
CA SER A 37 -7.04 11.06 -7.08
C SER A 37 -8.15 10.19 -7.70
N ARG A 38 -8.13 8.87 -7.47
CA ARG A 38 -9.15 7.91 -7.93
C ARG A 38 -10.47 8.03 -7.17
N ILE A 39 -10.44 8.32 -5.87
CA ILE A 39 -11.65 8.62 -5.07
C ILE A 39 -12.32 9.90 -5.59
N GLY A 40 -11.51 10.91 -5.98
CA GLY A 40 -11.97 12.18 -6.52
C GLY A 40 -12.35 13.19 -5.44
N LEU A 41 -13.11 14.23 -5.80
CA LEU A 41 -13.49 15.29 -4.85
C LEU A 41 -14.43 14.76 -3.74
N PRO A 42 -14.28 15.28 -2.50
CA PRO A 42 -13.29 16.26 -2.05
C PRO A 42 -11.90 15.65 -1.74
N ALA A 43 -11.79 14.32 -1.64
CA ALA A 43 -10.56 13.62 -1.22
C ALA A 43 -9.31 13.97 -2.04
N ALA A 44 -9.46 14.24 -3.34
CA ALA A 44 -8.38 14.65 -4.22
C ALA A 44 -7.64 15.93 -3.75
N GLN A 45 -8.30 16.80 -2.98
CA GLN A 45 -7.75 18.05 -2.46
C GLN A 45 -7.29 17.97 -1.00
N TRP A 46 -7.55 16.84 -0.32
CA TRP A 46 -7.16 16.69 1.08
C TRP A 46 -5.64 16.62 1.23
N ASP A 47 -5.13 17.33 2.23
CA ASP A 47 -3.77 17.14 2.71
C ASP A 47 -3.63 15.81 3.48
N ALA A 48 -2.40 15.47 3.85
CA ALA A 48 -2.10 14.22 4.55
C ALA A 48 -2.82 14.09 5.90
N GLN A 49 -3.03 15.20 6.62
CA GLN A 49 -3.64 15.18 7.95
C GLN A 49 -5.14 14.93 7.86
N HIS A 50 -5.83 15.61 6.94
CA HIS A 50 -7.24 15.38 6.65
C HIS A 50 -7.47 13.94 6.15
N LEU A 51 -6.63 13.47 5.21
CA LEU A 51 -6.72 12.09 4.72
C LEU A 51 -6.53 11.06 5.85
N ALA A 52 -5.58 11.28 6.75
CA ALA A 52 -5.36 10.39 7.90
C ALA A 52 -6.57 10.33 8.84
N LYS A 53 -7.16 11.49 9.14
CA LYS A 53 -8.26 11.60 10.10
C LYS A 53 -9.59 11.11 9.52
N ASP A 54 -9.90 11.47 8.29
CA ASP A 54 -11.24 11.29 7.73
C ASP A 54 -11.34 10.07 6.81
N PHE A 55 -10.23 9.62 6.22
CA PHE A 55 -10.20 8.40 5.41
C PHE A 55 -9.59 7.23 6.20
N PHE A 56 -8.30 7.30 6.54
CA PHE A 56 -7.58 6.14 7.11
C PHE A 56 -8.11 5.70 8.48
N ARG A 57 -8.55 6.64 9.32
CA ARG A 57 -9.14 6.31 10.63
C ARG A 57 -10.59 5.80 10.52
N ALA A 58 -11.30 6.19 9.46
CA ALA A 58 -12.66 5.72 9.19
C ALA A 58 -12.68 4.44 8.33
N LEU A 59 -11.50 3.87 8.03
CA LEU A 59 -11.40 2.64 7.26
C LEU A 59 -11.99 1.47 8.06
N GLU A 60 -13.21 1.08 7.71
CA GLU A 60 -13.86 -0.13 8.21
C GLU A 60 -13.94 -1.18 7.10
N GLY A 61 -13.39 -2.36 7.36
CA GLY A 61 -13.34 -3.43 6.39
C GLY A 61 -12.86 -4.74 6.97
N ASP A 62 -12.89 -5.78 6.16
CA ASP A 62 -12.26 -7.06 6.45
C ASP A 62 -11.35 -7.49 5.30
N ILE A 63 -10.29 -8.20 5.68
CA ILE A 63 -9.40 -8.87 4.74
C ILE A 63 -9.52 -10.36 5.04
N ARG A 64 -9.83 -11.13 4.01
CA ARG A 64 -9.94 -12.59 4.09
C ARG A 64 -9.26 -13.23 2.91
N VAL A 65 -8.80 -14.46 3.10
CA VAL A 65 -8.22 -15.27 2.03
C VAL A 65 -9.20 -16.39 1.71
N LYS A 66 -9.51 -16.54 0.43
CA LYS A 66 -10.31 -17.67 -0.08
C LYS A 66 -9.54 -18.34 -1.20
N GLY A 67 -9.02 -19.53 -0.92
CA GLY A 67 -8.10 -20.21 -1.85
C GLY A 67 -6.82 -19.40 -1.99
N ASP A 68 -6.52 -18.97 -3.22
CA ASP A 68 -5.37 -18.15 -3.61
C ASP A 68 -5.70 -16.64 -3.68
N THR A 69 -6.94 -16.26 -3.38
CA THR A 69 -7.43 -14.90 -3.59
C THR A 69 -7.57 -14.14 -2.28
N ILE A 70 -6.92 -12.98 -2.19
CA ILE A 70 -7.16 -11.99 -1.13
C ILE A 70 -8.43 -11.22 -1.47
N ILE A 71 -9.44 -11.29 -0.61
CA ILE A 71 -10.68 -10.54 -0.71
C ILE A 71 -10.65 -9.44 0.33
N VAL A 72 -10.78 -8.19 -0.14
CA VAL A 72 -10.88 -7.01 0.71
C VAL A 72 -12.29 -6.47 0.61
N THR A 73 -13.03 -6.46 1.72
CA THR A 73 -14.34 -5.81 1.79
C THR A 73 -14.18 -4.47 2.49
N TYR A 74 -14.83 -3.44 1.97
CA TYR A 74 -14.84 -2.11 2.57
C TYR A 74 -16.28 -1.67 2.85
N TYR A 75 -16.62 -1.42 4.12
CA TYR A 75 -18.01 -1.27 4.57
C TYR A 75 -18.55 0.16 4.43
N ASN A 76 -17.68 1.17 4.34
CA ASN A 76 -18.06 2.59 4.24
C ASN A 76 -17.21 3.35 3.21
N ALA A 77 -17.26 2.88 1.95
CA ALA A 77 -16.55 3.45 0.80
C ALA A 77 -16.98 4.91 0.49
N PRO A 78 -16.12 5.93 0.67
CA PRO A 78 -16.42 7.25 0.14
C PRO A 78 -16.39 7.19 -1.38
N ASN A 79 -17.38 7.78 -2.04
CA ASN A 79 -17.57 7.68 -3.49
C ASN A 79 -17.53 6.21 -3.97
N ALA A 80 -18.33 5.35 -3.35
CA ALA A 80 -18.33 3.90 -3.56
C ALA A 80 -18.32 3.47 -5.03
N ASP A 81 -19.09 4.15 -5.91
CA ASP A 81 -19.13 3.83 -7.33
C ASP A 81 -17.78 4.04 -8.02
N ARG A 82 -17.05 5.12 -7.68
CA ARG A 82 -15.69 5.36 -8.19
C ARG A 82 -14.68 4.38 -7.60
N MET A 83 -14.79 4.07 -6.32
CA MET A 83 -13.92 3.06 -5.72
C MET A 83 -14.14 1.70 -6.38
N ARG A 84 -15.39 1.32 -6.62
CA ARG A 84 -15.76 0.09 -7.31
C ARG A 84 -15.18 0.06 -8.73
N SER A 85 -15.34 1.13 -9.50
CA SER A 85 -14.81 1.21 -10.86
C SER A 85 -13.29 1.08 -10.92
N HIS A 86 -12.56 1.47 -9.87
CA HIS A 86 -11.10 1.35 -9.82
C HIS A 86 -10.58 0.06 -9.18
N TYR A 87 -11.24 -0.45 -8.14
CA TYR A 87 -10.68 -1.47 -7.25
C TYR A 87 -11.42 -2.81 -7.26
N GLU A 88 -12.65 -2.88 -7.77
CA GLU A 88 -13.33 -4.18 -7.94
C GLU A 88 -12.71 -4.93 -9.13
N ASN A 89 -12.63 -6.26 -9.08
CA ASN A 89 -11.97 -7.11 -10.09
C ASN A 89 -10.55 -6.62 -10.42
N LEU A 90 -9.79 -6.24 -9.38
CA LEU A 90 -8.43 -5.72 -9.51
C LEU A 90 -7.49 -6.66 -10.29
N PRO A 91 -7.55 -8.00 -10.14
CA PRO A 91 -6.69 -8.90 -10.91
C PRO A 91 -6.81 -8.73 -12.43
N ASP A 92 -8.04 -8.61 -12.94
CA ASP A 92 -8.28 -8.44 -14.39
C ASP A 92 -7.77 -7.08 -14.89
N LYS A 93 -7.92 -6.03 -14.08
CA LYS A 93 -7.43 -4.68 -14.41
C LYS A 93 -5.90 -4.64 -14.45
N LEU A 94 -5.25 -5.24 -13.46
CA LEU A 94 -3.78 -5.35 -13.44
C LEU A 94 -3.28 -6.14 -14.63
N ALA A 95 -3.91 -7.28 -14.94
CA ALA A 95 -3.54 -8.09 -16.10
C ALA A 95 -3.71 -7.30 -17.42
N ALA A 96 -4.77 -6.50 -17.56
CA ALA A 96 -4.98 -5.62 -18.71
C ALA A 96 -3.90 -4.52 -18.83
N GLU A 97 -3.30 -4.10 -17.72
CA GLU A 97 -2.15 -3.18 -17.67
C GLU A 97 -0.80 -3.90 -17.84
N GLY A 98 -0.79 -5.22 -18.06
CA GLY A 98 0.42 -6.02 -18.18
C GLY A 98 1.13 -6.28 -16.84
N ILE A 99 0.44 -6.04 -15.73
CA ILE A 99 0.93 -6.25 -14.36
C ILE A 99 0.47 -7.62 -13.88
N GLN A 100 1.39 -8.42 -13.37
CA GLN A 100 1.07 -9.72 -12.79
C GLN A 100 0.24 -9.53 -11.50
N PRO A 101 -1.00 -10.06 -11.43
CA PRO A 101 -1.90 -9.82 -10.30
C PRO A 101 -1.63 -10.74 -9.10
N THR A 102 -0.74 -11.71 -9.24
CA THR A 102 -0.36 -12.63 -8.16
C THR A 102 0.66 -11.97 -7.23
N VAL A 103 0.57 -12.28 -5.94
CA VAL A 103 1.54 -11.81 -4.94
C VAL A 103 2.60 -12.89 -4.79
N PRO A 104 3.83 -12.71 -5.32
CA PRO A 104 4.79 -13.81 -5.45
C PRO A 104 5.16 -14.41 -4.09
N TRP A 105 5.40 -13.56 -3.09
CA TRP A 105 5.79 -14.00 -1.74
C TRP A 105 4.64 -14.60 -0.91
N LEU A 106 3.41 -14.66 -1.44
CA LEU A 106 2.28 -15.25 -0.72
C LEU A 106 2.16 -16.76 -0.98
N TYR A 107 2.64 -17.26 -2.14
CA TYR A 107 2.55 -18.68 -2.51
C TYR A 107 3.70 -19.23 -3.39
N ASP A 108 4.69 -18.43 -3.79
CA ASP A 108 5.89 -18.91 -4.53
C ASP A 108 7.05 -19.22 -3.56
N TYR A 109 6.94 -20.31 -2.81
CA TYR A 109 8.07 -20.97 -2.13
C TYR A 109 8.62 -22.12 -2.98
#